data_AF-A0A7S0SDM5-F1
#
_entry.id   AF-A0A7S0SDM5-F1
#
_cell.length_a   1.000
_cell.length_b   1.000
_cell.length_c   1.000
_cell.angle_alpha   90.00
_cell.angle_beta   90.00
_cell.angle_gamma   90.00
#
_symmetry.space_group_name_H-M   'P 1'
#
loop_
_entity.id
_entity.type
_entity.pdbx_description
1 polymer ?
#
loop_
_entity_poly.entity_id
_entity_poly.type
_entity_poly.pdbx_seq_one_letter_code
_entity_poly.pdbx_strand_id
1 'polypeptide(L)'
;TTRWKGMGGGRGIPSLPQGGHLHKGKAGTTTRRRVGMGTSTGTGTGTGLRIVAKRSDKKRQARKLEKRDDVREMREMVEERRAVAAEEEAHRPEPPSPPASPAEATQRILDRQRSFHEALAVVKETKQHAMDSGKFDQPRGFKPFPAVQAAVKALGLAKIAVYESHLERALALLSQAKGEPPATLEKFDWVYGKGVGASNVRCLGFMLAALQKNAVTPGLTEVLWVAVDTRVVPALDGKIVARALDMLGDLDGMGLLDEGEPEVLAAARDALTEAARDAQALAAKAAAAEAAEYAEVEAAKDAFVEAAREAIV
;
A
#
# COMPACT_ATOMS: atom_id res chain seq x y z
N THR A 1 26.17 -25.29 45.00
CA THR A 1 25.91 -25.00 46.44
C THR A 1 25.21 -23.65 46.54
N THR A 2 24.23 -23.47 47.46
CA THR A 2 23.53 -22.18 47.83
C THR A 2 23.03 -21.29 46.68
N ARG A 3 21.74 -20.99 46.43
CA ARG A 3 20.47 -20.95 47.19
C ARG A 3 20.33 -19.87 48.29
N TRP A 4 19.53 -18.84 47.98
CA TRP A 4 18.59 -17.97 48.76
C TRP A 4 17.81 -17.15 47.69
N LYS A 5 16.55 -16.67 47.75
CA LYS A 5 15.49 -16.45 48.77
C LYS A 5 15.76 -15.32 49.79
N GLY A 6 14.92 -14.29 49.95
CA GLY A 6 13.67 -13.91 49.22
C GLY A 6 12.94 -12.74 49.91
N MET A 7 11.64 -12.53 49.59
CA MET A 7 10.73 -11.47 50.11
C MET A 7 10.96 -10.04 49.55
N GLY A 8 9.96 -9.18 49.37
CA GLY A 8 8.50 -9.39 49.45
C GLY A 8 7.64 -8.10 49.37
N GLY A 9 6.36 -8.23 48.99
CA GLY A 9 5.32 -7.17 49.02
C GLY A 9 5.14 -6.38 47.70
N GLY A 10 3.95 -5.83 47.37
CA GLY A 10 2.62 -6.05 47.97
C GLY A 10 1.60 -4.92 47.73
N ARG A 11 0.36 -5.29 47.32
CA ARG A 11 -0.83 -4.44 46.98
C ARG A 11 -0.80 -3.82 45.57
N GLY A 12 -1.91 -3.76 44.82
CA GLY A 12 -3.26 -4.30 45.06
C GLY A 12 -4.24 -4.07 43.89
N ILE A 13 -5.34 -4.82 43.83
CA ILE A 13 -6.41 -4.74 42.80
C ILE A 13 -7.78 -4.70 43.51
N PRO A 14 -8.70 -3.82 43.06
CA PRO A 14 -10.12 -4.14 42.90
C PRO A 14 -10.63 -3.68 41.51
N SER A 15 -11.12 -4.53 40.61
CA SER A 15 -12.33 -5.37 40.61
C SER A 15 -13.63 -4.63 40.24
N LEU A 16 -14.28 -5.08 39.16
CA LEU A 16 -15.60 -4.65 38.67
C LEU A 16 -16.75 -5.03 39.61
N PRO A 17 -17.89 -4.31 39.58
CA PRO A 17 -19.21 -4.84 39.95
C PRO A 17 -20.03 -5.30 38.72
N GLN A 18 -20.86 -6.34 38.90
CA GLN A 18 -21.86 -6.80 37.93
C GLN A 18 -23.30 -6.63 38.45
N GLY A 19 -24.25 -6.42 37.53
CA GLY A 19 -25.65 -6.91 37.66
C GLY A 19 -26.69 -6.02 38.37
N GLY A 20 -27.97 -6.15 38.00
CA GLY A 20 -29.09 -5.58 38.81
C GLY A 20 -30.39 -5.14 38.11
N HIS A 21 -31.14 -6.06 37.47
CA HIS A 21 -32.61 -6.08 37.28
C HIS A 21 -33.49 -4.84 36.88
N LEU A 22 -34.21 -5.06 35.77
CA LEU A 22 -35.58 -4.66 35.37
C LEU A 22 -36.48 -3.82 36.31
N HIS A 23 -37.21 -2.86 35.70
CA HIS A 23 -38.68 -2.75 35.86
C HIS A 23 -39.43 -2.23 34.60
N LYS A 24 -40.78 -2.23 34.62
CA LYS A 24 -41.67 -2.12 33.43
C LYS A 24 -42.54 -0.85 33.38
N GLY A 25 -42.86 -0.40 32.16
CA GLY A 25 -44.00 0.48 31.83
C GLY A 25 -43.68 1.99 31.85
N LYS A 26 -44.45 2.88 31.19
CA LYS A 26 -45.66 2.74 30.35
C LYS A 26 -45.63 3.77 29.18
N ALA A 27 -46.62 3.74 28.29
CA ALA A 27 -46.66 4.54 27.06
C ALA A 27 -46.93 6.06 27.27
N GLY A 28 -46.51 6.89 26.28
CA GLY A 28 -46.81 8.32 26.20
C GLY A 28 -46.62 8.85 24.77
N THR A 29 -47.58 9.64 24.25
CA THR A 29 -47.82 9.80 22.81
C THR A 29 -47.50 11.20 22.25
N THR A 30 -47.05 11.27 20.99
CA THR A 30 -47.25 12.37 20.00
C THR A 30 -46.34 13.62 19.95
N THR A 31 -45.96 13.97 18.71
CA THR A 31 -45.90 15.33 18.10
C THR A 31 -44.54 15.90 17.68
N ARG A 32 -44.49 16.38 16.41
CA ARG A 32 -43.39 17.12 15.77
C ARG A 32 -43.23 18.56 16.30
N ARG A 33 -41.98 19.05 16.32
CA ARG A 33 -41.50 20.27 15.61
C ARG A 33 -39.96 20.29 15.63
N ARG A 34 -39.30 20.21 14.47
CA ARG A 34 -38.77 21.36 13.70
C ARG A 34 -37.85 22.27 14.54
N VAL A 35 -36.57 21.93 14.59
CA VAL A 35 -35.48 22.88 14.87
C VAL A 35 -35.22 23.69 13.59
N GLY A 36 -34.99 24.99 13.72
CA GLY A 36 -34.45 25.83 12.66
C GLY A 36 -33.00 26.18 12.97
N MET A 37 -32.11 26.06 11.97
CA MET A 37 -30.79 26.69 12.01
C MET A 37 -30.83 27.88 11.07
N GLY A 38 -30.71 29.08 11.62
CA GLY A 38 -30.40 30.28 10.86
C GLY A 38 -28.93 30.58 11.00
N THR A 39 -28.21 30.66 9.88
CA THR A 39 -26.88 31.26 9.81
C THR A 39 -27.05 32.68 9.28
N SER A 40 -26.58 33.66 10.04
CA SER A 40 -26.73 35.08 9.75
C SER A 40 -25.40 35.74 9.46
N THR A 41 -25.24 36.25 8.25
CA THR A 41 -24.31 37.32 7.89
C THR A 41 -25.07 38.38 7.10
N GLY A 42 -24.70 39.66 7.29
CA GLY A 42 -25.06 40.73 6.36
C GLY A 42 -24.42 40.50 4.98
N THR A 43 -24.66 41.33 3.97
CA THR A 43 -24.94 42.78 4.02
C THR A 43 -25.87 43.22 2.88
N GLY A 44 -26.16 44.53 2.79
CA GLY A 44 -26.53 45.19 1.53
C GLY A 44 -28.02 45.32 1.23
N THR A 45 -28.45 46.56 1.00
CA THR A 45 -29.78 46.92 0.48
C THR A 45 -29.91 46.62 -1.01
N GLY A 46 -30.24 45.37 -1.35
CA GLY A 46 -30.55 44.96 -2.72
C GLY A 46 -31.79 44.06 -2.77
N THR A 47 -32.86 44.51 -3.43
CA THR A 47 -34.17 43.81 -3.51
C THR A 47 -34.15 42.62 -4.48
N GLY A 48 -33.08 41.82 -4.46
CA GLY A 48 -32.92 40.61 -5.25
C GLY A 48 -33.74 39.47 -4.68
N LEU A 49 -34.92 39.22 -5.24
CA LEU A 49 -35.70 38.01 -4.97
C LEU A 49 -34.85 36.77 -5.28
N ARG A 50 -34.33 36.13 -4.25
CA ARG A 50 -33.44 34.96 -4.37
C ARG A 50 -34.27 33.72 -4.74
N ILE A 51 -34.65 33.60 -6.02
CA ILE A 51 -35.46 32.51 -6.58
C ILE A 51 -34.68 31.19 -6.50
N VAL A 52 -34.75 30.54 -5.35
CA VAL A 52 -34.30 29.15 -5.18
C VAL A 52 -35.31 28.25 -5.89
N ALA A 53 -35.10 28.05 -7.19
CA ALA A 53 -35.87 27.14 -8.03
C ALA A 53 -35.82 25.72 -7.45
N LYS A 54 -36.84 25.37 -6.65
CA LYS A 54 -36.97 24.04 -6.04
C LYS A 54 -37.17 23.02 -7.16
N ARG A 55 -36.07 22.33 -7.52
CA ARG A 55 -36.09 21.13 -8.39
C ARG A 55 -37.28 20.26 -7.96
N SER A 56 -38.20 20.01 -8.88
CA SER A 56 -39.48 19.37 -8.61
C SER A 56 -39.29 18.02 -7.91
N ASP A 57 -40.25 17.62 -7.07
CA ASP A 57 -40.08 16.40 -6.26
C ASP A 57 -39.95 15.13 -7.11
N LYS A 58 -40.54 15.10 -8.31
CA LYS A 58 -40.28 14.06 -9.33
C LYS A 58 -38.79 13.99 -9.73
N LYS A 59 -38.13 15.15 -9.94
CA LYS A 59 -36.68 15.21 -10.23
C LYS A 59 -35.80 14.92 -9.00
N ARG A 60 -36.30 15.17 -7.78
CA ARG A 60 -35.65 14.75 -6.52
C ARG A 60 -35.77 13.25 -6.26
N GLN A 61 -36.90 12.64 -6.62
CA GLN A 61 -37.13 11.19 -6.53
C GLN A 61 -36.31 10.43 -7.58
N ALA A 62 -36.30 10.89 -8.84
CA ALA A 62 -35.45 10.32 -9.89
C ALA A 62 -33.98 10.26 -9.45
N ARG A 63 -33.41 11.38 -8.96
CA ARG A 63 -32.04 11.44 -8.44
C ARG A 63 -31.78 10.62 -7.16
N LYS A 64 -32.82 10.13 -6.48
CA LYS A 64 -32.73 9.20 -5.35
C LYS A 64 -32.86 7.74 -5.76
N LEU A 65 -33.35 7.46 -6.97
CA LEU A 65 -33.33 6.13 -7.59
C LEU A 65 -31.97 5.95 -8.28
N GLU A 66 -31.61 6.86 -9.20
CA GLU A 66 -30.28 7.04 -9.81
C GLU A 66 -29.15 6.76 -8.79
N LYS A 67 -29.07 7.54 -7.69
CA LYS A 67 -28.07 7.33 -6.62
C LYS A 67 -28.16 6.05 -5.80
N ARG A 68 -29.27 5.32 -5.82
CA ARG A 68 -29.40 4.00 -5.18
C ARG A 68 -29.00 2.88 -6.12
N ASP A 69 -29.08 3.12 -7.42
CA ASP A 69 -28.71 2.18 -8.47
C ASP A 69 -27.21 2.34 -8.78
N ASP A 70 -26.67 3.57 -8.84
CA ASP A 70 -25.22 3.88 -8.79
C ASP A 70 -24.51 3.12 -7.64
N VAL A 71 -25.11 3.16 -6.46
CA VAL A 71 -24.60 2.54 -5.22
C VAL A 71 -24.80 1.02 -5.21
N ARG A 72 -25.67 0.49 -6.07
CA ARG A 72 -25.86 -0.95 -6.26
C ARG A 72 -24.85 -1.50 -7.23
N GLU A 73 -24.69 -0.89 -8.41
CA GLU A 73 -23.66 -1.24 -9.39
C GLU A 73 -22.26 -1.16 -8.77
N MET A 74 -21.98 -0.12 -7.96
CA MET A 74 -20.72 -0.02 -7.20
C MET A 74 -20.53 -1.10 -6.13
N ARG A 75 -21.60 -1.72 -5.61
CA ARG A 75 -21.52 -2.85 -4.69
C ARG A 75 -21.36 -4.15 -5.43
N GLU A 76 -22.15 -4.38 -6.46
CA GLU A 76 -22.10 -5.54 -7.35
C GLU A 76 -20.69 -5.65 -7.97
N MET A 77 -20.09 -4.55 -8.44
CA MET A 77 -18.69 -4.52 -8.91
C MET A 77 -17.65 -4.81 -7.82
N VAL A 78 -17.91 -4.43 -6.55
CA VAL A 78 -17.01 -4.73 -5.43
C VAL A 78 -17.16 -6.17 -4.95
N GLU A 79 -18.38 -6.74 -5.03
CA GLU A 79 -18.67 -8.12 -4.71
C GLU A 79 -18.18 -9.07 -5.81
N GLU A 80 -18.29 -8.69 -7.09
CA GLU A 80 -17.68 -9.37 -8.24
C GLU A 80 -16.14 -9.40 -8.13
N ARG A 81 -15.51 -8.25 -7.84
CA ARG A 81 -14.06 -8.19 -7.59
C ARG A 81 -13.63 -9.03 -6.38
N ARG A 82 -14.49 -9.17 -5.36
CA ARG A 82 -14.24 -10.05 -4.22
C ARG A 82 -14.45 -11.53 -4.56
N ALA A 83 -15.43 -11.86 -5.41
CA ALA A 83 -15.66 -13.21 -5.90
C ALA A 83 -14.46 -13.68 -6.73
N VAL A 84 -14.02 -12.88 -7.72
CA VAL A 84 -12.80 -13.18 -8.50
C VAL A 84 -11.57 -13.31 -7.61
N ALA A 85 -11.38 -12.40 -6.64
CA ALA A 85 -10.26 -12.50 -5.72
C ALA A 85 -10.32 -13.74 -4.80
N ALA A 86 -11.52 -14.22 -4.45
CA ALA A 86 -11.74 -15.43 -3.68
C ALA A 86 -11.61 -16.71 -4.53
N GLU A 87 -11.98 -16.68 -5.81
CA GLU A 87 -11.73 -17.76 -6.76
C GLU A 87 -10.22 -17.88 -7.08
N GLU A 88 -9.50 -16.75 -7.24
CA GLU A 88 -8.04 -16.71 -7.34
C GLU A 88 -7.33 -17.15 -6.04
N GLU A 89 -8.00 -17.05 -4.88
CA GLU A 89 -7.49 -17.52 -3.59
C GLU A 89 -7.81 -19.01 -3.33
N ALA A 90 -8.95 -19.49 -3.82
CA ALA A 90 -9.32 -20.92 -3.82
C ALA A 90 -8.55 -21.73 -4.86
N HIS A 91 -8.12 -21.11 -5.96
CA HIS A 91 -7.27 -21.71 -6.99
C HIS A 91 -5.82 -21.23 -6.92
N ARG A 92 -5.35 -20.92 -5.70
CA ARG A 92 -3.95 -20.58 -5.39
C ARG A 92 -3.04 -21.72 -5.88
N PRO A 93 -2.05 -21.46 -6.76
CA PRO A 93 -1.11 -22.48 -7.16
C PRO A 93 -0.31 -22.96 -5.95
N GLU A 94 -0.04 -24.27 -5.87
CA GLU A 94 0.82 -24.81 -4.82
C GLU A 94 2.20 -24.12 -4.86
N PRO A 95 2.80 -23.80 -3.69
CA PRO A 95 4.11 -23.20 -3.65
C PRO A 95 5.13 -24.15 -4.30
N PRO A 96 6.15 -23.64 -5.02
CA PRO A 96 7.24 -24.48 -5.50
C PRO A 96 7.90 -25.20 -4.31
N SER A 97 8.39 -26.42 -4.53
CA SER A 97 9.18 -27.14 -3.53
C SER A 97 10.36 -26.26 -3.08
N PRO A 98 10.68 -26.18 -1.78
CA PRO A 98 11.74 -25.29 -1.31
C PRO A 98 13.11 -25.73 -1.85
N PRO A 99 14.03 -24.81 -2.18
CA PRO A 99 15.37 -25.16 -2.63
C PRO A 99 16.14 -25.86 -1.51
N ALA A 100 16.75 -27.01 -1.82
CA ALA A 100 17.48 -27.81 -0.84
C ALA A 100 18.83 -27.17 -0.42
N SER A 101 19.33 -26.20 -1.19
CA SER A 101 20.53 -25.44 -0.88
C SER A 101 20.51 -24.03 -1.51
N PRO A 102 21.34 -23.08 -1.03
CA PRO A 102 21.48 -21.78 -1.69
C PRO A 102 22.01 -21.88 -3.13
N ALA A 103 22.82 -22.90 -3.45
CA ALA A 103 23.31 -23.13 -4.81
C ALA A 103 22.16 -23.53 -5.77
N GLU A 104 21.21 -24.35 -5.31
CA GLU A 104 19.99 -24.64 -6.07
C GLU A 104 19.13 -23.37 -6.23
N ALA A 105 19.04 -22.54 -5.19
CA ALA A 105 18.32 -21.26 -5.27
C ALA A 105 18.96 -20.29 -6.28
N THR A 106 20.30 -20.21 -6.34
CA THR A 106 21.02 -19.46 -7.39
C THR A 106 20.71 -20.02 -8.78
N GLN A 107 20.68 -21.35 -8.96
CA GLN A 107 20.31 -21.94 -10.25
C GLN A 107 18.87 -21.60 -10.65
N ARG A 108 17.92 -21.65 -9.70
CA ARG A 108 16.54 -21.21 -9.91
C ARG A 108 16.47 -19.75 -10.37
N ILE A 109 17.24 -18.84 -9.78
CA ILE A 109 17.31 -17.43 -10.21
C ILE A 109 17.71 -17.34 -11.69
N LEU A 110 18.79 -18.04 -12.10
CA LEU A 110 19.26 -18.03 -13.49
C LEU A 110 18.21 -18.59 -14.47
N ASP A 111 17.51 -19.66 -14.10
CA ASP A 111 16.46 -20.24 -14.94
C ASP A 111 15.20 -19.34 -15.00
N ARG A 112 14.80 -18.69 -13.90
CA ARG A 112 13.71 -17.69 -13.91
C ARG A 112 14.06 -16.44 -14.72
N GLN A 113 15.30 -15.95 -14.61
CA GLN A 113 15.80 -14.83 -15.41
C GLN A 113 15.78 -15.19 -16.91
N ARG A 114 16.18 -16.41 -17.28
CA ARG A 114 16.06 -16.91 -18.65
C ARG A 114 14.61 -16.90 -19.15
N SER A 115 13.67 -17.47 -18.37
CA SER A 115 12.25 -17.44 -18.71
C SER A 115 11.66 -16.03 -18.83
N PHE A 116 12.15 -15.07 -18.04
CA PHE A 116 11.78 -13.65 -18.16
C PHE A 116 12.33 -13.02 -19.45
N HIS A 117 13.57 -13.32 -19.86
CA HIS A 117 14.12 -12.86 -21.14
C HIS A 117 13.44 -13.51 -22.35
N GLU A 118 13.05 -14.78 -22.27
CA GLU A 118 12.22 -15.47 -23.27
C GLU A 118 10.83 -14.80 -23.39
N ALA A 119 10.17 -14.51 -22.26
CA ALA A 119 8.90 -13.78 -22.25
C ALA A 119 9.03 -12.35 -22.80
N LEU A 120 10.16 -11.66 -22.58
CA LEU A 120 10.46 -10.36 -23.20
C LEU A 120 10.59 -10.49 -24.73
N ALA A 121 11.15 -11.58 -25.25
CA ALA A 121 11.24 -11.83 -26.68
C ALA A 121 9.84 -12.05 -27.29
N VAL A 122 9.02 -12.91 -26.67
CA VAL A 122 7.63 -13.16 -27.10
C VAL A 122 6.77 -11.88 -27.05
N VAL A 123 6.96 -11.01 -26.05
CA VAL A 123 6.28 -9.70 -26.00
C VAL A 123 6.74 -8.73 -27.08
N LYS A 124 8.00 -8.79 -27.53
CA LYS A 124 8.48 -8.01 -28.69
C LYS A 124 7.88 -8.54 -29.99
N GLU A 125 7.96 -9.84 -30.23
CA GLU A 125 7.46 -10.51 -31.43
C GLU A 125 5.94 -10.33 -31.60
N THR A 126 5.15 -10.61 -30.56
CA THR A 126 3.68 -10.44 -30.62
C THR A 126 3.26 -8.98 -30.83
N LYS A 127 4.02 -8.01 -30.31
CA LYS A 127 3.81 -6.58 -30.62
C LYS A 127 4.17 -6.25 -32.06
N GLN A 128 5.27 -6.79 -32.59
CA GLN A 128 5.69 -6.58 -33.97
C GLN A 128 4.63 -7.12 -34.94
N HIS A 129 4.22 -8.38 -34.78
CA HIS A 129 3.12 -8.99 -35.53
C HIS A 129 1.79 -8.21 -35.39
N ALA A 130 1.51 -7.62 -34.23
CA ALA A 130 0.33 -6.75 -34.06
C ALA A 130 0.43 -5.47 -34.90
N MET A 131 1.61 -4.82 -34.95
CA MET A 131 1.85 -3.64 -35.80
C MET A 131 1.77 -3.99 -37.29
N ASP A 132 2.42 -5.08 -37.71
CA ASP A 132 2.48 -5.54 -39.10
C ASP A 132 1.12 -6.05 -39.63
N SER A 133 0.17 -6.35 -38.74
CA SER A 133 -1.18 -6.85 -39.11
C SER A 133 -2.05 -5.85 -39.88
N GLY A 134 -1.63 -4.59 -40.04
CA GLY A 134 -2.40 -3.50 -40.65
C GLY A 134 -3.64 -3.06 -39.85
N LYS A 135 -3.90 -3.67 -38.68
CA LYS A 135 -5.01 -3.37 -37.77
C LYS A 135 -4.58 -2.56 -36.55
N PHE A 136 -3.30 -2.19 -36.46
CA PHE A 136 -2.75 -1.40 -35.36
C PHE A 136 -3.09 0.07 -35.52
N ASP A 137 -3.66 0.65 -34.46
CA ASP A 137 -4.09 2.04 -34.40
C ASP A 137 -3.40 2.71 -33.21
N GLN A 138 -2.47 3.63 -33.48
CA GLN A 138 -1.57 4.22 -32.48
C GLN A 138 -2.30 4.79 -31.23
N PRO A 139 -3.37 5.61 -31.34
CA PRO A 139 -4.15 6.08 -30.18
C PRO A 139 -4.87 4.98 -29.39
N ARG A 140 -5.18 3.82 -29.98
CA ARG A 140 -5.72 2.65 -29.25
C ARG A 140 -4.63 1.76 -28.67
N GLY A 141 -3.45 1.75 -29.30
CA GLY A 141 -2.30 0.93 -28.95
C GLY A 141 -2.62 -0.57 -28.97
N PHE A 142 -1.93 -1.34 -28.11
CA PHE A 142 -2.05 -2.80 -28.08
C PHE A 142 -3.29 -3.33 -27.33
N LYS A 143 -4.18 -2.48 -26.82
CA LYS A 143 -5.40 -2.91 -26.09
C LYS A 143 -6.31 -3.85 -26.92
N PRO A 144 -6.53 -3.64 -28.24
CA PRO A 144 -7.38 -4.52 -29.05
C PRO A 144 -6.78 -5.88 -29.43
N PHE A 145 -5.58 -6.23 -28.93
CA PHE A 145 -4.84 -7.43 -29.33
C PHE A 145 -4.70 -8.43 -28.17
N PRO A 146 -5.60 -9.42 -28.02
CA PRO A 146 -5.58 -10.36 -26.89
C PRO A 146 -4.25 -11.11 -26.73
N ALA A 147 -3.60 -11.48 -27.83
CA ALA A 147 -2.28 -12.14 -27.80
C ALA A 147 -1.20 -11.26 -27.13
N VAL A 148 -1.19 -9.96 -27.39
CA VAL A 148 -0.24 -9.03 -26.75
C VAL A 148 -0.57 -8.84 -25.27
N GLN A 149 -1.87 -8.77 -24.91
CA GLN A 149 -2.28 -8.70 -23.51
C GLN A 149 -1.90 -9.97 -22.73
N ALA A 150 -2.09 -11.15 -23.34
CA ALA A 150 -1.68 -12.43 -22.77
C ALA A 150 -0.16 -12.53 -22.59
N ALA A 151 0.62 -12.16 -23.62
CA ALA A 151 2.08 -12.13 -23.53
C ALA A 151 2.58 -11.15 -22.44
N VAL A 152 1.96 -9.97 -22.32
CA VAL A 152 2.28 -9.00 -21.25
C VAL A 152 1.90 -9.53 -19.85
N LYS A 153 0.78 -10.25 -19.69
CA LYS A 153 0.44 -10.93 -18.43
C LYS A 153 1.47 -12.01 -18.08
N ALA A 154 1.86 -12.84 -19.06
CA ALA A 154 2.89 -13.87 -18.88
C ALA A 154 4.26 -13.27 -18.49
N LEU A 155 4.67 -12.17 -19.12
CA LEU A 155 5.88 -11.42 -18.76
C LEU A 155 5.82 -10.89 -17.32
N GLY A 156 4.66 -10.38 -16.88
CA GLY A 156 4.47 -9.95 -15.49
C GLY A 156 4.64 -11.09 -14.49
N LEU A 157 4.05 -12.26 -14.77
CA LEU A 157 4.21 -13.46 -13.94
C LEU A 157 5.65 -13.97 -13.94
N ALA A 158 6.35 -13.93 -15.07
CA ALA A 158 7.77 -14.29 -15.15
C ALA A 158 8.65 -13.37 -14.29
N LYS A 159 8.40 -12.04 -14.30
CA LYS A 159 9.12 -11.10 -13.41
C LYS A 159 8.81 -11.32 -11.93
N ILE A 160 7.57 -11.69 -11.59
CA ILE A 160 7.22 -12.09 -10.21
C ILE A 160 8.00 -13.34 -9.79
N ALA A 161 8.08 -14.36 -10.64
CA ALA A 161 8.82 -15.58 -10.36
C ALA A 161 10.34 -15.34 -10.21
N VAL A 162 10.91 -14.33 -10.88
CA VAL A 162 12.29 -13.87 -10.62
C VAL A 162 12.41 -13.35 -9.18
N TYR A 163 11.58 -12.38 -8.76
CA TYR A 163 11.61 -11.87 -7.37
C TYR A 163 11.50 -13.00 -6.34
N GLU A 164 10.59 -13.96 -6.57
CA GLU A 164 10.36 -15.08 -5.67
C GLU A 164 11.59 -16.00 -5.58
N SER A 165 12.33 -16.22 -6.68
CA SER A 165 13.60 -16.96 -6.63
C SER A 165 14.73 -16.24 -5.88
N HIS A 166 14.82 -14.90 -5.95
CA HIS A 166 15.76 -14.10 -5.15
C HIS A 166 15.42 -14.19 -3.65
N LEU A 167 14.13 -14.11 -3.28
CA LEU A 167 13.67 -14.31 -1.91
C LEU A 167 13.89 -15.76 -1.42
N GLU A 168 13.74 -16.76 -2.30
CA GLU A 168 14.06 -18.16 -1.99
C GLU A 168 15.56 -18.36 -1.73
N ARG A 169 16.47 -17.66 -2.42
CA ARG A 169 17.90 -17.65 -2.09
C ARG A 169 18.16 -17.03 -0.71
N ALA A 170 17.53 -15.90 -0.40
CA ALA A 170 17.61 -15.30 0.94
C ALA A 170 17.13 -16.26 2.05
N LEU A 171 16.04 -16.98 1.81
CA LEU A 171 15.49 -17.97 2.75
C LEU A 171 16.34 -19.24 2.85
N ALA A 172 16.95 -19.71 1.76
CA ALA A 172 17.89 -20.83 1.77
C ALA A 172 19.13 -20.50 2.61
N LEU A 173 19.71 -19.31 2.43
CA LEU A 173 20.83 -18.80 3.23
C LEU A 173 20.46 -18.68 4.72
N LEU A 174 19.27 -18.13 5.02
CA LEU A 174 18.77 -18.03 6.40
C LEU A 174 18.55 -19.40 7.04
N SER A 175 18.05 -20.38 6.29
CA SER A 175 17.79 -21.73 6.81
C SER A 175 19.12 -22.46 7.05
N GLN A 176 20.09 -22.35 6.14
CA GLN A 176 21.45 -22.87 6.32
C GLN A 176 22.13 -22.25 7.56
N ALA A 177 22.11 -20.92 7.70
CA ALA A 177 22.73 -20.22 8.83
C ALA A 177 22.14 -20.59 10.19
N LYS A 178 20.87 -21.05 10.21
CA LYS A 178 20.17 -21.51 11.42
C LYS A 178 20.21 -23.03 11.64
N GLY A 179 20.72 -23.81 10.69
CA GLY A 179 20.59 -25.27 10.70
C GLY A 179 19.14 -25.77 10.62
N GLU A 180 18.24 -24.98 10.04
CA GLU A 180 16.83 -25.34 9.83
C GLU A 180 16.62 -26.08 8.50
N PRO A 181 15.62 -26.97 8.40
CA PRO A 181 15.26 -27.60 7.13
C PRO A 181 14.80 -26.55 6.08
N PRO A 182 14.95 -26.85 4.78
CA PRO A 182 14.44 -26.00 3.70
C PRO A 182 12.97 -25.63 3.88
N ALA A 183 12.64 -24.37 3.59
CA ALA A 183 11.31 -23.81 3.76
C ALA A 183 10.91 -22.94 2.57
N THR A 184 9.60 -22.83 2.32
CA THR A 184 9.00 -21.95 1.31
C THR A 184 8.79 -20.54 1.87
N LEU A 185 8.55 -19.56 1.00
CA LEU A 185 8.30 -18.16 1.42
C LEU A 185 7.05 -17.99 2.30
N GLU A 186 6.16 -18.98 2.34
CA GLU A 186 4.99 -19.03 3.22
C GLU A 186 5.35 -18.97 4.71
N LYS A 187 6.60 -19.34 5.08
CA LYS A 187 7.18 -19.12 6.41
C LYS A 187 7.19 -17.65 6.88
N PHE A 188 6.98 -16.71 5.95
CA PHE A 188 6.84 -15.27 6.18
C PHE A 188 5.50 -14.71 5.68
N ASP A 189 4.45 -15.54 5.58
CA ASP A 189 3.11 -15.22 5.05
C ASP A 189 3.09 -14.77 3.56
N TRP A 190 4.14 -15.07 2.78
CA TRP A 190 4.20 -14.68 1.36
C TRP A 190 3.11 -15.35 0.53
N VAL A 191 2.46 -14.58 -0.35
CA VAL A 191 1.50 -15.11 -1.32
C VAL A 191 2.16 -15.19 -2.70
N TYR A 192 2.54 -16.41 -3.09
CA TYR A 192 3.16 -16.70 -4.39
C TYR A 192 2.32 -16.21 -5.57
N GLY A 193 2.96 -15.74 -6.63
CA GLY A 193 2.33 -15.25 -7.86
C GLY A 193 1.66 -13.88 -7.77
N LYS A 194 1.45 -13.32 -6.56
CA LYS A 194 0.88 -11.97 -6.36
C LYS A 194 1.94 -10.85 -6.32
N GLY A 195 3.22 -11.20 -6.33
CA GLY A 195 4.35 -10.25 -6.35
C GLY A 195 4.43 -9.37 -5.10
N VAL A 196 5.19 -8.27 -5.15
CA VAL A 196 5.33 -7.33 -4.02
C VAL A 196 4.12 -6.38 -3.96
N GLY A 197 2.93 -6.95 -3.78
CA GLY A 197 1.69 -6.22 -3.48
C GLY A 197 1.54 -5.90 -1.99
N ALA A 198 0.45 -5.21 -1.62
CA ALA A 198 0.19 -4.80 -0.23
C ALA A 198 0.10 -5.95 0.79
N SER A 199 -0.15 -7.19 0.35
CA SER A 199 -0.04 -8.39 1.19
C SER A 199 1.43 -8.73 1.52
N ASN A 200 2.32 -8.61 0.53
CA ASN A 200 3.65 -9.21 0.54
C ASN A 200 4.76 -8.21 0.97
N VAL A 201 4.52 -6.89 0.90
CA VAL A 201 5.48 -5.87 1.38
C VAL A 201 5.90 -6.11 2.83
N ARG A 202 4.98 -6.52 3.71
CA ARG A 202 5.29 -6.80 5.13
C ARG A 202 6.24 -7.99 5.29
N CYS A 203 6.12 -9.00 4.43
CA CYS A 203 6.96 -10.20 4.43
C CYS A 203 8.44 -9.83 4.26
N LEU A 204 8.76 -8.88 3.38
CA LEU A 204 10.13 -8.37 3.17
C LEU A 204 10.71 -7.78 4.45
N GLY A 205 9.94 -6.99 5.20
CA GLY A 205 10.36 -6.43 6.49
C GLY A 205 10.63 -7.51 7.55
N PHE A 206 9.81 -8.56 7.60
CA PHE A 206 10.05 -9.71 8.49
C PHE A 206 11.29 -10.53 8.06
N MET A 207 11.52 -10.71 6.76
CA MET A 207 12.72 -11.36 6.24
C MET A 207 13.97 -10.57 6.60
N LEU A 208 14.02 -9.26 6.35
CA LEU A 208 15.16 -8.39 6.74
C LEU A 208 15.48 -8.51 8.24
N ALA A 209 14.47 -8.43 9.12
CA ALA A 209 14.69 -8.58 10.56
C ALA A 209 15.22 -9.97 10.95
N ALA A 210 14.76 -11.03 10.29
CA ALA A 210 15.24 -12.39 10.52
C ALA A 210 16.69 -12.58 10.02
N LEU A 211 17.04 -12.02 8.87
CA LEU A 211 18.37 -12.04 8.28
C LEU A 211 19.38 -11.25 9.12
N GLN A 212 19.03 -10.03 9.55
CA GLN A 212 19.84 -9.21 10.48
C GLN A 212 20.13 -9.95 11.78
N LYS A 213 19.12 -10.61 12.36
CA LYS A 213 19.28 -11.35 13.62
C LYS A 213 20.29 -12.50 13.53
N ASN A 214 20.52 -13.05 12.33
CA ASN A 214 21.44 -14.15 12.09
C ASN A 214 22.67 -13.73 11.25
N ALA A 215 22.90 -12.41 11.07
CA ALA A 215 24.01 -11.83 10.31
C ALA A 215 24.16 -12.35 8.86
N VAL A 216 23.06 -12.71 8.19
CA VAL A 216 23.07 -13.28 6.83
C VAL A 216 23.07 -12.16 5.79
N THR A 217 24.23 -11.55 5.54
CA THR A 217 24.33 -10.31 4.74
C THR A 217 23.98 -10.45 3.26
N PRO A 218 24.38 -11.51 2.50
CA PRO A 218 23.94 -11.62 1.10
C PRO A 218 22.42 -11.80 0.97
N GLY A 219 21.78 -12.41 1.98
CA GLY A 219 20.33 -12.49 2.06
C GLY A 219 19.66 -11.13 2.32
N LEU A 220 20.33 -10.18 3.00
CA LEU A 220 19.84 -8.79 3.09
C LEU A 220 19.86 -8.12 1.72
N THR A 221 20.95 -8.31 0.95
CA THR A 221 21.07 -7.79 -0.41
C THR A 221 19.95 -8.30 -1.30
N GLU A 222 19.64 -9.60 -1.28
CA GLU A 222 18.55 -10.19 -2.06
C GLU A 222 17.18 -9.54 -1.76
N VAL A 223 16.85 -9.37 -0.47
CA VAL A 223 15.57 -8.77 -0.06
C VAL A 223 15.52 -7.28 -0.38
N LEU A 224 16.66 -6.56 -0.29
CA LEU A 224 16.76 -5.16 -0.70
C LEU A 224 16.68 -4.99 -2.22
N TRP A 225 17.30 -5.86 -3.03
CA TRP A 225 17.21 -5.84 -4.49
C TRP A 225 15.76 -5.94 -4.96
N VAL A 226 15.01 -6.92 -4.40
CA VAL A 226 13.57 -7.05 -4.67
C VAL A 226 12.80 -5.80 -4.21
N ALA A 227 13.11 -5.23 -3.05
CA ALA A 227 12.45 -4.03 -2.54
C ALA A 227 12.75 -2.77 -3.38
N VAL A 228 13.94 -2.67 -3.99
CA VAL A 228 14.38 -1.59 -4.87
C VAL A 228 13.68 -1.64 -6.24
N ASP A 229 13.75 -2.77 -6.96
CA ASP A 229 13.14 -2.89 -8.29
C ASP A 229 11.59 -2.83 -8.23
N THR A 230 10.99 -3.20 -7.10
CA THR A 230 9.55 -2.98 -6.82
C THR A 230 9.23 -1.62 -6.19
N ARG A 231 10.23 -0.80 -5.88
CA ARG A 231 10.12 0.55 -5.29
C ARG A 231 9.38 0.61 -3.95
N VAL A 232 9.44 -0.45 -3.15
CA VAL A 232 8.74 -0.52 -1.84
C VAL A 232 9.64 -0.26 -0.64
N VAL A 233 10.94 0.03 -0.83
CA VAL A 233 11.88 0.40 0.27
C VAL A 233 11.27 1.42 1.26
N PRO A 234 10.58 2.50 0.82
CA PRO A 234 9.98 3.48 1.72
C PRO A 234 8.72 3.01 2.45
N ALA A 235 8.14 1.87 2.06
CA ALA A 235 6.97 1.25 2.68
C ALA A 235 7.34 0.13 3.69
N LEU A 236 8.63 -0.16 3.85
CA LEU A 236 9.16 -1.04 4.89
C LEU A 236 9.36 -0.27 6.21
N ASP A 237 9.59 -0.98 7.32
CA ASP A 237 9.93 -0.32 8.58
C ASP A 237 11.32 0.35 8.46
N GLY A 238 11.37 1.67 8.58
CA GLY A 238 12.59 2.45 8.40
C GLY A 238 13.72 2.12 9.38
N LYS A 239 13.44 1.57 10.57
CA LYS A 239 14.49 1.11 11.51
C LYS A 239 15.07 -0.22 11.07
N ILE A 240 14.24 -1.12 10.54
CA ILE A 240 14.70 -2.37 9.93
C ILE A 240 15.54 -2.04 8.68
N VAL A 241 15.08 -1.16 7.79
CA VAL A 241 15.85 -0.79 6.58
C VAL A 241 17.15 -0.09 6.95
N ALA A 242 17.14 0.94 7.81
CA ALA A 242 18.37 1.63 8.22
C ALA A 242 19.43 0.65 8.73
N ARG A 243 19.06 -0.25 9.65
CA ARG A 243 19.97 -1.28 10.18
C ARG A 243 20.51 -2.24 9.10
N ALA A 244 19.77 -2.50 8.02
CA ALA A 244 20.29 -3.29 6.90
C ALA A 244 21.36 -2.50 6.12
N LEU A 245 21.11 -1.21 5.85
CA LEU A 245 22.01 -0.32 5.11
C LEU A 245 23.25 0.11 5.91
N ASP A 246 23.16 0.06 7.24
CA ASP A 246 24.29 0.19 8.17
C ASP A 246 25.16 -1.08 8.09
N MET A 247 24.57 -2.26 8.31
CA MET A 247 25.31 -3.55 8.28
C MET A 247 25.96 -3.86 6.93
N LEU A 248 25.32 -3.50 5.81
CA LEU A 248 25.92 -3.61 4.49
C LEU A 248 26.95 -2.49 4.23
N GLY A 249 26.75 -1.31 4.81
CA GLY A 249 27.70 -0.19 4.75
C GLY A 249 29.02 -0.46 5.45
N ASP A 250 28.98 -1.17 6.59
CA ASP A 250 30.18 -1.62 7.28
C ASP A 250 30.99 -2.61 6.43
N LEU A 251 30.33 -3.50 5.67
CA LEU A 251 30.99 -4.43 4.75
C LEU A 251 31.51 -3.76 3.48
N ASP A 252 30.74 -2.83 2.91
CA ASP A 252 31.11 -1.98 1.76
C ASP A 252 32.40 -1.20 2.07
N GLY A 253 32.46 -0.54 3.23
CA GLY A 253 33.65 0.16 3.73
C GLY A 253 34.85 -0.74 4.05
N MET A 254 34.67 -2.06 4.13
CA MET A 254 35.74 -3.04 4.26
C MET A 254 36.10 -3.75 2.94
N GLY A 255 35.36 -3.50 1.85
CA GLY A 255 35.52 -4.22 0.59
C GLY A 255 35.11 -5.71 0.66
N LEU A 256 34.08 -6.02 1.47
CA LEU A 256 33.61 -7.38 1.77
C LEU A 256 32.23 -7.70 1.16
N LEU A 257 31.76 -6.88 0.22
CA LEU A 257 30.54 -7.12 -0.56
C LEU A 257 30.87 -7.79 -1.90
N ASP A 258 30.00 -8.69 -2.36
CA ASP A 258 30.12 -9.36 -3.66
C ASP A 258 29.76 -8.42 -4.84
N GLU A 259 30.10 -8.82 -6.07
CA GLU A 259 29.77 -8.05 -7.30
C GLU A 259 28.25 -7.82 -7.44
N GLY A 260 27.84 -6.56 -7.58
CA GLY A 260 26.43 -6.14 -7.67
C GLY A 260 25.75 -5.82 -6.33
N GLU A 261 26.36 -6.16 -5.19
CA GLU A 261 25.80 -5.80 -3.87
C GLU A 261 25.96 -4.30 -3.50
N PRO A 262 27.09 -3.63 -3.78
CA PRO A 262 27.25 -2.19 -3.55
C PRO A 262 26.22 -1.35 -4.33
N GLU A 263 25.87 -1.77 -5.55
CA GLU A 263 24.83 -1.13 -6.38
C GLU A 263 23.44 -1.23 -5.73
N VAL A 264 23.13 -2.36 -5.09
CA VAL A 264 21.87 -2.54 -4.32
C VAL A 264 21.86 -1.67 -3.07
N LEU A 265 22.99 -1.60 -2.35
CA LEU A 265 23.16 -0.73 -1.19
C LEU A 265 22.98 0.75 -1.56
N ALA A 266 23.59 1.19 -2.66
CA ALA A 266 23.44 2.54 -3.18
C ALA A 266 21.99 2.84 -3.60
N ALA A 267 21.38 1.99 -4.43
CA ALA A 267 20.01 2.18 -4.90
C ALA A 267 18.97 2.16 -3.77
N ALA A 268 19.20 1.39 -2.70
CA ALA A 268 18.33 1.40 -1.52
C ALA A 268 18.48 2.69 -0.68
N ARG A 269 19.70 3.25 -0.57
CA ARG A 269 19.95 4.57 0.05
C ARG A 269 19.34 5.71 -0.77
N ASP A 270 19.43 5.64 -2.10
CA ASP A 270 18.82 6.61 -3.01
C ASP A 270 17.29 6.55 -2.94
N ALA A 271 16.67 5.36 -2.94
CA ALA A 271 15.22 5.21 -2.84
C ALA A 271 14.63 5.81 -1.54
N LEU A 272 15.35 5.70 -0.41
CA LEU A 272 14.97 6.39 0.83
C LEU A 272 15.13 7.92 0.71
N THR A 273 16.18 8.37 0.03
CA THR A 273 16.50 9.80 -0.14
C THR A 273 15.50 10.49 -1.07
N GLU A 274 15.09 9.83 -2.16
CA GLU A 274 14.00 10.28 -3.03
C GLU A 274 12.67 10.36 -2.27
N ALA A 275 12.29 9.31 -1.55
CA ALA A 275 11.05 9.31 -0.77
C ALA A 275 11.04 10.38 0.34
N ALA A 276 12.18 10.70 0.95
CA ALA A 276 12.31 11.79 1.90
C ALA A 276 12.12 13.17 1.24
N ARG A 277 12.66 13.38 0.03
CA ARG A 277 12.44 14.60 -0.76
C ARG A 277 10.98 14.74 -1.18
N ASP A 278 10.34 13.67 -1.64
CA ASP A 278 8.92 13.66 -2.02
C ASP A 278 8.01 13.94 -0.81
N ALA A 279 8.29 13.35 0.35
CA ALA A 279 7.57 13.63 1.59
C ALA A 279 7.70 15.10 2.01
N GLN A 280 8.90 15.69 1.91
CA GLN A 280 9.13 17.11 2.16
C GLN A 280 8.40 18.00 1.14
N ALA A 281 8.42 17.64 -0.14
CA ALA A 281 7.71 18.39 -1.20
C ALA A 281 6.18 18.32 -1.05
N LEU A 282 5.63 17.19 -0.56
CA LEU A 282 4.22 17.06 -0.22
C LEU A 282 3.86 17.87 1.03
N ALA A 283 4.69 17.83 2.07
CA ALA A 283 4.50 18.64 3.28
C ALA A 283 4.55 20.16 2.98
N ALA A 284 5.49 20.59 2.14
CA ALA A 284 5.60 21.99 1.70
C ALA A 284 4.37 22.43 0.88
N LYS A 285 3.83 21.56 0.01
CA LYS A 285 2.57 21.83 -0.73
C LYS A 285 1.36 21.92 0.20
N ALA A 286 1.28 21.07 1.22
CA ALA A 286 0.21 21.12 2.22
C ALA A 286 0.27 22.43 3.05
N ALA A 287 1.46 22.78 3.56
CA ALA A 287 1.66 24.03 4.30
C ALA A 287 1.39 25.28 3.44
N ALA A 288 1.74 25.26 2.15
CA ALA A 288 1.42 26.35 1.22
C ALA A 288 -0.09 26.48 0.96
N ALA A 289 -0.85 25.37 0.94
CA ALA A 289 -2.30 25.40 0.82
C ALA A 289 -2.98 25.92 2.11
N GLU A 290 -2.51 25.49 3.28
CA GLU A 290 -2.99 25.98 4.58
C GLU A 290 -2.71 27.49 4.77
N ALA A 291 -1.52 27.95 4.37
CA ALA A 291 -1.17 29.37 4.37
C ALA A 291 -2.02 30.20 3.39
N ALA A 292 -2.42 29.63 2.25
CA ALA A 292 -3.32 30.29 1.31
C ALA A 292 -4.75 30.40 1.86
N GLU A 293 -5.28 29.34 2.47
CA GLU A 293 -6.60 29.35 3.14
C GLU A 293 -6.62 30.38 4.29
N TYR A 294 -5.56 30.47 5.09
CA TYR A 294 -5.42 31.50 6.12
C TYR A 294 -5.39 32.92 5.53
N ALA A 295 -4.67 33.13 4.42
CA ALA A 295 -4.60 34.42 3.75
C ALA A 295 -5.95 34.86 3.15
N GLU A 296 -6.74 33.94 2.58
CA GLU A 296 -8.12 34.21 2.14
C GLU A 296 -9.02 34.61 3.32
N VAL A 297 -8.85 33.96 4.49
CA VAL A 297 -9.61 34.27 5.70
C VAL A 297 -9.25 35.64 6.28
N GLU A 298 -7.98 36.04 6.35
CA GLU A 298 -7.62 37.40 6.80
C GLU A 298 -8.10 38.47 5.80
N ALA A 299 -7.91 38.27 4.49
CA ALA A 299 -8.41 39.20 3.48
C ALA A 299 -9.94 39.39 3.55
N ALA A 300 -10.69 38.33 3.89
CA ALA A 300 -12.12 38.41 4.12
C ALA A 300 -12.51 39.16 5.41
N LYS A 301 -11.67 39.11 6.47
CA LYS A 301 -11.87 39.92 7.69
C LYS A 301 -11.60 41.40 7.42
N ASP A 302 -10.50 41.72 6.75
CA ASP A 302 -10.14 43.11 6.43
C ASP A 302 -11.20 43.76 5.54
N ALA A 303 -11.68 43.05 4.51
CA ALA A 303 -12.79 43.50 3.68
C ALA A 303 -14.10 43.70 4.46
N PHE A 304 -14.37 42.88 5.48
CA PHE A 304 -15.52 43.07 6.37
C PHE A 304 -15.34 44.28 7.30
N VAL A 305 -14.13 44.53 7.81
CA VAL A 305 -13.82 45.67 8.67
C VAL A 305 -13.94 47.00 7.89
N GLU A 306 -13.43 47.08 6.66
CA GLU A 306 -13.60 48.27 5.83
C GLU A 306 -15.07 48.50 5.43
N ALA A 307 -15.78 47.46 4.99
CA ALA A 307 -17.22 47.57 4.70
C ALA A 307 -18.06 47.98 5.94
N ALA A 308 -17.63 47.61 7.14
CA ALA A 308 -18.24 48.06 8.39
C ALA A 308 -17.87 49.51 8.75
N ARG A 309 -16.68 50.00 8.38
CA ARG A 309 -16.29 51.40 8.53
C ARG A 309 -17.08 52.30 7.58
N GLU A 310 -17.17 51.92 6.30
CA GLU A 310 -17.98 52.65 5.30
C GLU A 310 -19.45 52.78 5.70
N ALA A 311 -20.02 51.76 6.35
CA ALA A 311 -21.42 51.75 6.80
C ALA A 311 -21.70 52.55 8.08
N ILE A 312 -20.69 53.20 8.68
CA ILE A 312 -20.80 54.02 9.91
C ILE A 312 -20.68 55.53 9.60
N VAL A 313 -20.25 55.89 8.38
CA VAL A 313 -20.01 57.28 7.90
C VAL A 313 -21.25 57.83 7.19
#